data_AF-A0A328XGZ1-F1
#
_entry.id   AF-A0A328XGZ1-F1
#
_cell.length_a   1.000
_cell.length_b   1.000
_cell.length_c   1.000
_cell.angle_alpha   90.00
_cell.angle_beta   90.00
_cell.angle_gamma   90.00
#
_symmetry.space_group_name_H-M   'P 1'
#
loop_
_entity.id
_entity.type
_entity.pdbx_description
1 polymer ?
#
loop_
_entity_poly.entity_id
_entity_poly.type
_entity_poly.pdbx_seq_one_letter_code
_entity_poly.pdbx_strand_id
1 'polypeptide(L)' 'MLDVRLELECSLCGAQHFRIPTRDEDRQVVICARCHSVKCRADDLEWRMAQASEVRREAREALLAS' A
#
# COMPACT_ATOMS: atom_id res chain seq x y z
N MET A 1 -13.45 1.62 5.91
CA MET A 1 -12.13 0.96 5.90
C MET A 1 -12.24 -0.44 5.31
N LEU A 2 -11.26 -0.83 4.50
CA LEU A 2 -11.09 -2.18 3.95
C LEU A 2 -9.88 -2.85 4.58
N ASP A 3 -10.04 -4.07 5.09
CA ASP A 3 -8.93 -4.92 5.54
C ASP A 3 -8.31 -5.63 4.33
N VAL A 4 -7.02 -5.39 4.10
CA VAL A 4 -6.26 -5.96 2.97
C VAL A 4 -4.95 -6.55 3.44
N ARG A 5 -4.50 -7.60 2.74
CA ARG A 5 -3.14 -8.12 2.89
C ARG A 5 -2.26 -7.49 1.80
N LEU A 6 -1.14 -6.93 2.21
CA LEU A 6 -0.15 -6.37 1.29
C LEU A 6 1.14 -7.20 1.35
N GLU A 7 1.92 -7.17 0.28
CA GLU A 7 3.32 -7.66 0.28
C GLU A 7 4.24 -6.65 1.00
N LEU A 8 3.82 -6.21 2.19
CA LEU A 8 4.50 -5.26 3.06
C LEU A 8 4.39 -5.75 4.50
N GLU A 9 5.41 -5.52 5.32
CA GLU A 9 5.37 -5.84 6.73
C GLU A 9 5.22 -4.58 7.59
N CYS A 10 4.35 -4.65 8.59
CA CYS A 10 4.27 -3.62 9.60
C CYS A 10 5.59 -3.55 10.36
N SER A 11 6.31 -2.43 10.22
CA SER A 11 7.58 -2.15 10.91
C SER A 11 7.57 -2.31 12.44
N LEU A 12 6.40 -2.40 13.07
CA LEU A 12 6.26 -2.52 14.52
C LEU A 12 5.89 -3.93 14.99
N CYS A 13 5.08 -4.68 14.22
CA CYS A 13 4.58 -5.99 14.65
C CYS A 13 4.73 -7.11 13.62
N GLY A 14 5.37 -6.83 12.48
CA GLY A 14 5.60 -7.78 11.38
C GLY A 14 4.34 -8.23 10.63
N ALA A 15 3.15 -7.77 11.03
CA ALA A 15 1.91 -8.18 10.37
C ALA A 15 1.81 -7.61 8.95
N GLN A 16 1.27 -8.40 8.03
CA GLN A 16 1.04 -8.02 6.63
C GLN A 16 -0.39 -7.54 6.34
N HIS A 17 -1.21 -7.37 7.40
CA HIS A 17 -2.59 -6.91 7.28
C HIS A 17 -2.70 -5.42 7.62
N PHE A 18 -3.35 -4.68 6.72
CA PHE A 18 -3.53 -3.24 6.81
C PHE A 18 -5.00 -2.89 6.56
N ARG A 19 -5.46 -1.82 7.20
CA ARG A 19 -6.72 -1.16 6.89
C ARG A 19 -6.45 0.06 6.03
N ILE A 20 -7.03 0.05 4.83
CA ILE A 20 -7.00 1.18 3.91
C ILE A 20 -8.35 1.89 4.00
N PRO A 21 -8.37 3.22 4.07
CA PRO A 21 -9.62 3.95 4.16
C PRO A 21 -10.41 3.87 2.86
N THR A 22 -11.74 3.92 2.98
CA THR A 22 -12.64 4.06 1.83
C THR A 22 -12.90 5.53 1.53
N ARG A 23 -13.39 5.87 0.33
CA ARG A 23 -13.60 7.27 -0.10
C ARG A 23 -14.44 8.10 0.88
N ASP A 24 -15.42 7.48 1.54
CA ASP A 24 -16.35 8.17 2.44
C ASP A 24 -15.83 8.33 3.88
N GLU A 25 -14.57 8.00 4.15
CA GLU A 25 -14.02 8.14 5.51
C GLU A 25 -13.37 9.50 5.76
N ASP A 26 -13.70 10.10 6.90
CA ASP A 26 -13.10 11.36 7.35
C ASP A 26 -11.58 11.24 7.53
N ARG A 27 -11.09 10.03 7.86
CA ARG A 27 -9.69 9.78 8.16
C ARG A 27 -9.01 9.01 7.04
N GLN A 28 -8.41 9.75 6.12
CA GLN A 28 -7.66 9.23 4.96
C GLN A 28 -6.26 8.70 5.35
N VAL A 29 -6.19 7.77 6.31
CA VAL A 29 -4.94 7.17 6.79
C VAL A 29 -4.96 5.66 6.73
N VAL A 30 -3.82 5.08 6.35
CA VAL A 30 -3.59 3.64 6.34
C VAL A 30 -3.06 3.22 7.71
N ILE A 31 -3.67 2.18 8.29
CA ILE A 31 -3.27 1.67 9.60
C ILE A 31 -2.96 0.18 9.54
N CYS A 32 -2.12 -0.32 10.44
CA CYS A 32 -1.95 -1.77 10.60
C CYS A 32 -3.21 -2.38 11.23
N ALA A 33 -3.75 -3.45 10.65
CA ALA A 33 -4.94 -4.13 11.17
C ALA A 33 -4.68 -4.87 12.50
N ARG A 34 -3.40 -5.14 12.83
CA ARG A 34 -3.00 -5.84 14.07
C ARG A 34 -2.67 -4.90 15.22
N CYS A 35 -1.75 -3.96 15.01
CA CYS A 35 -1.27 -3.06 16.08
C CYS A 35 -1.86 -1.65 16.00
N HIS A 36 -2.74 -1.37 15.03
CA HIS A 36 -3.45 -0.10 14.87
C HIS A 36 -2.58 1.16 14.68
N SER A 37 -1.27 0.99 14.49
CA SER A 37 -0.37 2.10 14.22
C SER A 37 -0.66 2.72 12.86
N VAL A 38 -0.69 4.05 12.80
CA VAL A 38 -0.74 4.81 11.54
C VAL A 38 0.55 4.60 10.74
N LYS A 39 0.43 4.35 9.43
CA LYS A 39 1.56 4.12 8.53
C LYS A 39 1.80 5.28 7.58
N CYS A 40 0.76 5.73 6.90
CA CYS A 40 0.82 6.85 5.95
C CYS A 40 -0.59 7.38 5.65
N ARG A 41 -0.68 8.44 4.85
CA ARG A 41 -1.93 8.86 4.23
C ARG A 41 -2.30 7.96 3.06
N ALA A 42 -3.58 7.87 2.75
CA ALA A 42 -4.08 7.10 1.60
C ALA A 42 -3.52 7.64 0.28
N ASP A 43 -3.55 8.96 0.08
CA ASP A 43 -3.04 9.62 -1.14
C ASP A 43 -1.56 9.29 -1.39
N ASP A 44 -0.74 9.28 -0.33
CA ASP A 44 0.68 8.92 -0.43
C ASP A 44 0.88 7.46 -0.82
N LEU A 45 0.05 6.56 -0.29
CA LEU A 45 0.09 5.15 -0.66
C LEU A 45 -0.28 4.97 -2.14
N GLU A 46 -1.36 5.59 -2.59
CA GLU A 46 -1.82 5.52 -3.99
C GLU A 46 -0.73 6.02 -4.95
N TRP A 47 -0.14 7.18 -4.68
CA TRP A 47 0.93 7.74 -5.51
C TRP A 47 2.16 6.82 -5.59
N ARG A 48 2.60 6.28 -4.45
CA ARG A 48 3.75 5.34 -4.43
C ARG A 48 3.43 4.04 -5.16
N MET A 49 2.20 3.52 -5.04
CA MET A 49 1.79 2.31 -5.73
C MET A 49 1.70 2.52 -7.25
N ALA A 50 1.20 3.68 -7.69
CA ALA A 50 1.18 4.07 -9.10
C ALA A 50 2.59 4.07 -9.69
N GLN A 51 3.55 4.76 -9.05
CA GLN A 51 4.94 4.77 -9.50
C GLN A 51 5.57 3.37 -9.51
N ALA A 52 5.35 2.59 -8.44
CA ALA A 52 5.87 1.23 -8.40
C ALA A 52 5.28 0.35 -9.51
N SER A 53 4.04 0.60 -9.93
CA SER A 53 3.39 -0.11 -11.03
C SER A 53 3.98 0.25 -12.39
N GLU A 54 4.32 1.52 -12.61
CA GLU A 54 4.97 2.01 -13.83
C GLU A 54 6.36 1.39 -13.98
N VAL A 55 7.17 1.43 -12.93
CA VAL A 55 8.50 0.81 -12.90
C VAL A 55 8.43 -0.69 -13.21
N ARG A 56 7.46 -1.41 -12.63
CA ARG A 56 7.26 -2.84 -12.93
C ARG A 56 6.86 -3.07 -14.38
N ARG A 57 6.05 -2.18 -14.97
CA ARG A 57 5.64 -2.27 -16.38
C ARG A 57 6.85 -2.09 -17.30
N GLU A 58 7.66 -1.06 -17.07
CA GLU A 58 8.87 -0.78 -17.85
C GLU A 58 9.88 -1.92 -17.77
N ALA A 59 10.13 -2.44 -16.56
CA ALA A 59 11.00 -3.60 -16.37
C ALA A 59 10.51 -4.84 -17.15
N ARG A 60 9.19 -5.06 -17.18
CA ARG A 60 8.57 -6.14 -17.94
C ARG A 60 8.72 -5.95 -19.45
N GLU A 61 8.57 -4.74 -19.96
CA GLU A 61 8.75 -4.42 -21.38
C GLU A 61 10.22 -4.61 -21.82
N ALA A 62 11.18 -4.18 -21.00
CA ALA A 62 12.61 -4.38 -21.26
C ALA A 62 12.99 -5.87 -21.33
N LEU A 63 12.44 -6.69 -20.43
CA LEU A 63 12.64 -8.14 -20.44
C LEU A 63 12.06 -8.83 -21.69
N LEU A 64 10.95 -8.31 -22.24
CA LEU A 64 10.32 -8.87 -23.45
C LEU A 64 10.99 -8.39 -24.75
N ALA A 65 11.71 -7.27 -24.69
CA ALA A 65 12.46 -6.72 -25.83
C ALA A 65 13.90 -7.29 -25.95
N SER A 66 14.32 -8.13 -25.00
CA SER A 66 15.61 -8.83 -24.96
C SER A 66 15.48 -10.25 -25.49
#